data_AF-A0A9E3T728-F1
#
_entry.id   AF-A0A9E3T728-F1
#
_cell.length_a   1.000
_cell.length_b   1.000
_cell.length_c   1.000
_cell.angle_alpha   90.00
_cell.angle_beta   90.00
_cell.angle_gamma   90.00
#
_symmetry.space_group_name_H-M   'P 1'
#
loop_
_entity.id
_entity.type
_entity.pdbx_description
1 polymer ?
#
loop_
_entity_poly.entity_id
_entity_poly.type
_entity_poly.pdbx_seq_one_letter_code
_entity_poly.pdbx_strand_id
1 'polypeptide(L)'
;MVIEFLLVFLLIIVNGVFAMSEAAMISARRARLQQRAEEGDAGAKAALALANEPNRFLSTVQIGISLIGILSGAIGGSTLSAAIQPFIEKIPFLAPRSAAVSVVIVVLVITYLSLVVGELVPKRLAINNAETIAALVAPPMQM
;
A
#
# COMPACT_ATOMS: atom_id res chain seq x y z
N MET A 1 5.15 18.94 -11.47
CA MET A 1 4.53 17.83 -12.21
C MET A 1 5.20 16.47 -12.00
N VAL A 2 6.52 16.31 -12.26
CA VAL A 2 7.21 15.01 -12.09
C VAL A 2 7.31 14.59 -10.61
N ILE A 3 7.47 15.56 -9.71
CA ILE A 3 7.59 15.34 -8.27
C ILE A 3 6.30 14.71 -7.72
N GLU A 4 5.14 15.18 -8.18
CA GLU A 4 3.81 14.76 -7.75
C GLU A 4 3.52 13.33 -8.22
N PHE A 5 3.92 12.98 -9.45
CA PHE A 5 3.88 11.59 -9.93
C PHE A 5 4.75 10.67 -9.06
N LEU A 6 5.98 11.09 -8.76
CA LEU A 6 6.88 10.32 -7.88
C LEU A 6 6.31 10.20 -6.46
N LEU A 7 5.66 11.25 -5.95
CA LEU A 7 5.07 11.27 -4.63
C LEU A 7 3.87 10.30 -4.55
N VAL A 8 2.96 10.35 -5.52
CA VAL A 8 1.84 9.40 -5.62
C VAL A 8 2.36 7.97 -5.78
N PHE A 9 3.37 7.76 -6.62
CA PHE A 9 3.97 6.43 -6.79
C PHE A 9 4.60 5.91 -5.50
N LEU A 10 5.36 6.75 -4.78
CA LEU A 10 5.94 6.41 -3.49
C LEU A 10 4.83 6.08 -2.47
N LEU A 11 3.76 6.87 -2.42
CA LEU A 11 2.62 6.62 -1.55
C LEU A 11 1.98 5.26 -1.84
N ILE A 12 1.78 4.89 -3.11
CA ILE A 12 1.25 3.57 -3.50
C ILE A 12 2.16 2.44 -2.98
N ILE A 13 3.48 2.58 -3.11
CA ILE A 13 4.44 1.58 -2.63
C ILE A 13 4.39 1.47 -1.11
N VAL A 14 4.37 2.60 -0.39
CA VAL A 14 4.28 2.61 1.07
C VAL A 14 2.96 1.98 1.53
N ASN A 15 1.84 2.26 0.85
CA ASN A 15 0.56 1.60 1.10
C ASN A 15 0.67 0.09 0.93
N GLY A 16 1.36 -0.36 -0.12
CA GLY A 16 1.63 -1.77 -0.38
C GLY A 16 2.39 -2.44 0.76
N VAL A 17 3.40 -1.78 1.32
CA VAL A 17 4.14 -2.29 2.49
C VAL A 17 3.22 -2.42 3.70
N PHE A 18 2.39 -1.42 3.99
CA PHE A 18 1.42 -1.48 5.08
C PHE A 18 0.39 -2.62 4.90
N ALA A 19 -0.20 -2.73 3.72
CA ALA A 19 -1.15 -3.78 3.36
C ALA A 19 -0.52 -5.19 3.42
N MET A 20 0.75 -5.31 3.02
CA MET A 20 1.53 -6.54 3.14
C MET A 20 1.73 -6.93 4.61
N SER A 21 2.10 -5.96 5.44
CA SER A 21 2.36 -6.15 6.86
C SER A 21 1.10 -6.59 7.60
N GLU A 22 -0.03 -5.94 7.31
CA GLU A 22 -1.35 -6.30 7.82
C GLU A 22 -1.70 -7.76 7.50
N ALA A 23 -1.65 -8.12 6.21
CA ALA A 23 -2.01 -9.45 5.76
C ALA A 23 -1.06 -10.53 6.29
N ALA A 24 0.24 -10.22 6.42
CA ALA A 24 1.23 -11.14 6.95
C ALA A 24 0.96 -11.44 8.43
N MET A 25 0.71 -10.40 9.24
CA MET A 25 0.41 -10.57 10.66
C MET A 25 -0.89 -11.33 10.91
N ILE A 26 -1.91 -11.12 10.08
CA ILE A 26 -3.19 -11.86 10.18
C ILE A 26 -3.02 -13.32 9.75
N SER A 27 -2.19 -13.58 8.73
CA SER A 27 -2.04 -14.91 8.13
C SER A 27 -0.95 -15.77 8.76
N ALA A 28 -0.02 -15.17 9.52
CA ALA A 28 1.11 -15.89 10.09
C ALA A 28 0.67 -16.91 11.16
N ARG A 29 1.22 -18.12 11.07
CA ARG A 29 0.90 -19.18 12.04
C ARG A 29 1.72 -18.96 13.32
N ARG A 30 1.04 -18.69 14.43
CA ARG A 30 1.67 -18.51 15.75
C ARG A 30 2.65 -19.63 16.12
N ALA A 31 2.29 -20.89 15.87
CA ALA A 31 3.16 -22.03 16.16
C ALA A 31 4.51 -21.98 15.41
N ARG A 32 4.52 -21.51 14.16
CA ARG A 32 5.75 -21.37 13.36
C ARG A 32 6.59 -20.17 13.82
N LEU A 33 5.93 -19.07 14.20
CA LEU A 33 6.62 -17.92 14.79
C LEU A 33 7.25 -18.28 16.14
N GLN A 34 6.54 -19.04 16.97
CA GLN A 34 7.06 -19.56 18.24
C GLN A 34 8.30 -20.41 18.03
N GLN A 35 8.24 -21.39 17.11
CA GLN A 35 9.39 -22.23 16.77
C GLN A 35 10.60 -21.39 16.32
N ARG A 36 10.40 -20.44 15.39
CA ARG A 36 11.48 -19.55 14.93
C ARG A 36 12.06 -18.67 16.04
N ALA A 37 11.21 -18.19 16.96
CA ALA A 37 11.64 -17.41 18.10
C ALA A 37 12.52 -18.24 19.06
N GLU A 38 12.16 -19.51 19.28
CA GLU A 38 12.96 -20.47 20.06
C GLU A 38 14.30 -20.81 19.37
N GLU A 39 14.33 -20.82 18.04
CA GLU A 39 15.54 -20.96 17.21
C GLU A 39 16.42 -19.68 17.21
N GLY A 40 15.99 -18.60 17.87
CA GLY A 40 16.78 -17.37 18.05
C GLY A 40 16.42 -16.21 17.11
N ASP A 41 15.36 -16.32 16.31
CA ASP A 41 14.88 -15.24 15.44
C ASP A 41 14.21 -14.12 16.25
N ALA A 42 14.93 -13.02 16.45
CA ALA A 42 14.43 -11.84 17.18
C ALA A 42 13.20 -11.20 16.50
N GLY A 43 13.11 -11.27 15.17
CA GLY A 43 11.96 -10.77 14.41
C GLY A 43 10.74 -11.65 14.62
N ALA A 44 10.91 -12.98 14.62
CA ALA A 44 9.83 -13.90 14.94
C ALA A 44 9.32 -13.73 16.39
N LYS A 45 10.23 -13.46 17.34
CA LYS A 45 9.86 -13.13 18.72
C LYS A 45 9.03 -11.85 18.80
N ALA A 46 9.42 -10.82 18.06
CA ALA A 46 8.68 -9.57 17.97
C ALA A 46 7.28 -9.77 17.34
N ALA A 47 7.23 -10.51 16.23
CA ALA A 47 5.99 -10.83 15.53
C ALA A 47 5.04 -11.66 16.41
N LEU A 48 5.56 -12.61 17.16
CA LEU A 48 4.79 -13.41 18.10
C LEU A 48 4.17 -12.54 19.21
N ALA A 49 4.94 -11.60 19.77
CA ALA A 49 4.44 -10.68 20.79
C ALA A 49 3.38 -9.71 20.23
N LEU A 50 3.58 -9.17 19.01
CA LEU A 50 2.54 -8.39 18.32
C LEU A 50 1.31 -9.23 17.97
N ALA A 51 1.47 -10.52 17.66
CA ALA A 51 0.36 -11.42 17.40
C ALA A 51 -0.50 -11.67 18.66
N ASN A 52 0.06 -11.47 19.86
CA ASN A 52 -0.70 -11.52 21.12
C ASN A 52 -1.49 -10.23 21.39
N GLU A 53 -1.07 -9.09 20.82
CA GLU A 53 -1.76 -7.79 20.90
C GLU A 53 -2.10 -7.22 19.51
N PRO A 54 -2.88 -7.95 18.69
CA PRO A 54 -3.09 -7.59 17.28
C PRO A 54 -3.78 -6.24 17.10
N ASN A 55 -4.62 -5.82 18.06
CA ASN A 55 -5.39 -4.58 17.97
C ASN A 55 -4.51 -3.33 17.86
N ARG A 56 -3.40 -3.25 18.60
CA ARG A 56 -2.50 -2.08 18.57
C ARG A 56 -1.78 -1.95 17.22
N PHE A 57 -1.31 -3.08 16.69
CA PHE A 57 -0.67 -3.16 15.38
C PHE A 57 -1.66 -2.80 14.25
N LEU A 58 -2.82 -3.47 14.21
CA LEU A 58 -3.81 -3.28 13.15
C LEU A 58 -4.31 -1.84 13.10
N SER A 59 -4.56 -1.23 14.27
CA SER A 59 -5.02 0.16 14.33
C SER A 59 -3.98 1.13 13.75
N THR A 60 -2.70 0.94 14.07
CA THR A 60 -1.61 1.80 13.57
C THR A 60 -1.44 1.67 12.05
N VAL A 61 -1.45 0.44 11.54
CA VAL A 61 -1.33 0.17 10.10
C VAL A 61 -2.53 0.73 9.34
N GLN A 62 -3.74 0.54 9.85
CA GLN A 62 -4.96 1.02 9.19
C GLN A 62 -5.05 2.55 9.15
N ILE A 63 -4.59 3.24 10.20
CA ILE A 63 -4.42 4.70 10.18
C ILE A 63 -3.43 5.10 9.09
N GLY A 64 -2.29 4.40 8.98
CA GLY A 64 -1.30 4.62 7.93
C GLY A 64 -1.87 4.46 6.51
N ILE A 65 -2.56 3.34 6.24
CA ILE A 65 -3.25 3.07 4.96
C ILE A 65 -4.26 4.18 4.65
N SER A 66 -5.07 4.57 5.62
CA SER A 66 -6.09 5.60 5.43
C SER A 66 -5.47 6.96 5.10
N LEU A 67 -4.42 7.35 5.84
CA LEU A 67 -3.69 8.59 5.60
C LEU A 67 -3.08 8.61 4.19
N ILE A 68 -2.46 7.51 3.78
CA ILE A 68 -1.86 7.38 2.45
C ILE A 68 -2.91 7.46 1.36
N GLY A 69 -4.07 6.83 1.54
CA GLY A 69 -5.19 6.91 0.61
C GLY A 69 -5.68 8.35 0.43
N ILE A 70 -5.85 9.09 1.53
CA ILE A 70 -6.27 10.50 1.49
C ILE A 70 -5.23 11.37 0.78
N LEU A 71 -3.94 11.24 1.12
CA LEU A 71 -2.86 12.00 0.49
C LEU A 71 -2.73 11.68 -1.01
N SER A 72 -2.84 10.41 -1.39
CA SER A 72 -2.78 9.98 -2.78
C SER A 72 -3.95 10.54 -3.59
N GLY A 73 -5.16 10.54 -3.03
CA GLY A 73 -6.34 11.14 -3.66
C GLY A 73 -6.22 12.66 -3.83
N ALA A 74 -5.77 13.35 -2.78
CA ALA A 74 -5.61 14.80 -2.77
C ALA A 74 -4.55 15.28 -3.78
N ILE A 75 -3.43 14.57 -3.90
CA ILE A 75 -2.31 14.94 -4.78
C ILE A 75 -2.54 14.45 -6.22
N GLY A 76 -3.09 13.24 -6.37
CA GLY A 76 -3.19 12.53 -7.65
C GLY A 76 -4.31 13.02 -8.57
N GLY A 77 -5.48 13.37 -8.03
CA GLY A 77 -6.69 13.56 -8.83
C GLY A 77 -6.63 14.73 -9.82
N SER A 78 -6.35 15.95 -9.34
CA SER A 78 -6.35 17.16 -10.18
C SER A 78 -5.05 17.35 -10.96
N THR A 79 -3.92 17.10 -10.31
CA THR A 79 -2.58 17.34 -10.86
C THR A 79 -2.27 16.43 -12.05
N LEU A 80 -2.53 15.12 -11.93
CA LEU A 80 -2.25 14.17 -13.01
C LEU A 80 -3.22 14.36 -14.18
N SER A 81 -4.49 14.70 -13.89
CA SER A 81 -5.49 14.96 -14.93
C SER A 81 -5.10 16.14 -15.81
N ALA A 82 -4.62 17.23 -15.19
CA ALA A 82 -4.10 18.40 -15.92
C ALA A 82 -2.86 18.06 -16.77
N ALA A 83 -2.05 17.08 -16.35
CA ALA A 83 -0.87 16.64 -17.11
C ALA A 83 -1.25 15.84 -18.38
N ILE A 84 -2.32 15.06 -18.35
CA ILE A 84 -2.75 14.21 -19.48
C ILE A 84 -3.67 14.97 -20.43
N GLN A 85 -4.40 15.98 -19.95
CA GLN A 85 -5.35 16.76 -20.76
C GLN A 85 -4.80 17.30 -22.10
N PRO A 86 -3.58 17.89 -22.17
CA PRO A 86 -3.03 18.39 -23.44
C PRO A 86 -2.80 17.28 -24.48
N PHE A 87 -2.64 16.02 -24.04
CA PHE A 87 -2.53 14.88 -24.95
C PHE A 87 -3.89 14.45 -25.49
N ILE A 88 -4.94 14.55 -24.67
CA ILE A 88 -6.32 14.24 -25.08
C ILE A 88 -6.87 15.30 -26.03
N GLU A 89 -6.48 16.57 -25.84
CA GLU A 89 -6.87 17.68 -26.72
C GLU A 89 -6.37 17.52 -28.16
N LYS A 90 -5.30 16.74 -28.38
CA LYS A 90 -4.81 16.41 -29.73
C LYS A 90 -5.78 15.50 -30.50
N ILE A 91 -6.79 14.92 -29.84
CA ILE A 91 -7.81 14.07 -30.46
C ILE A 91 -9.06 14.94 -30.68
N PRO A 92 -9.39 15.31 -31.94
CA PRO A 92 -10.45 16.29 -32.23
C PRO A 92 -11.82 15.94 -31.66
N PHE A 93 -12.15 14.64 -31.61
CA PHE A 93 -13.42 14.15 -31.06
C PHE A 93 -13.51 14.28 -29.53
N LEU A 94 -12.38 14.22 -28.82
CA LEU A 94 -12.32 14.26 -27.35
C LEU A 94 -12.01 15.66 -26.80
N ALA A 95 -11.49 16.57 -27.62
CA ALA A 95 -11.12 17.93 -27.22
C ALA A 95 -12.22 18.69 -26.43
N PRO A 96 -13.52 18.65 -26.81
CA PRO A 96 -14.56 19.35 -26.05
C PRO A 96 -14.82 18.79 -24.64
N ARG A 97 -14.36 17.57 -24.39
CA ARG A 97 -14.56 16.83 -23.12
C ARG A 97 -13.21 16.42 -22.52
N SER A 98 -12.10 17.03 -22.96
CA SER A 98 -10.74 16.60 -22.64
C SER A 98 -10.50 16.58 -21.12
N ALA A 99 -10.97 17.60 -20.39
CA ALA A 99 -10.87 17.67 -18.94
C ALA A 99 -11.56 16.48 -18.24
N ALA A 100 -12.83 16.21 -18.58
CA ALA A 100 -13.59 15.11 -17.99
C ALA A 100 -12.97 13.74 -18.32
N VAL A 101 -12.58 13.54 -19.58
CA VAL A 101 -11.94 12.30 -20.03
C VAL A 101 -10.59 12.10 -19.33
N SER A 102 -9.82 13.17 -19.14
CA SER A 102 -8.53 13.11 -18.44
C SER A 102 -8.71 12.69 -16.99
N VAL A 103 -9.67 13.28 -16.29
CA VAL A 103 -10.01 12.89 -14.91
C VAL A 103 -10.40 11.41 -14.85
N VAL A 104 -11.29 10.95 -15.73
CA VAL A 104 -11.71 9.54 -15.74
C VAL A 104 -10.53 8.59 -15.99
N ILE A 105 -9.69 8.89 -16.99
CA ILE A 105 -8.52 8.04 -17.30
C ILE A 105 -7.54 8.01 -16.14
N VAL A 106 -7.21 9.17 -15.57
CA VAL A 106 -6.27 9.26 -14.44
C VAL A 106 -6.81 8.52 -13.22
N VAL A 107 -8.08 8.73 -12.87
CA VAL A 107 -8.72 8.02 -11.76
C VAL A 107 -8.67 6.52 -11.99
N LEU A 108 -9.01 6.02 -13.19
CA LEU A 108 -8.95 4.59 -13.49
C LEU A 108 -7.53 4.01 -13.39
N VAL A 109 -6.53 4.71 -13.93
CA VAL A 109 -5.13 4.27 -13.90
C VAL A 109 -4.60 4.27 -12.47
N ILE A 110 -4.79 5.36 -11.71
CA ILE A 110 -4.34 5.43 -10.32
C ILE A 110 -5.06 4.38 -9.48
N THR A 111 -6.38 4.22 -9.65
CA THR A 111 -7.16 3.20 -8.91
C THR A 111 -6.63 1.80 -9.20
N TYR A 112 -6.39 1.47 -10.48
CA TYR A 112 -5.83 0.18 -10.85
C TYR A 112 -4.45 -0.05 -10.24
N LEU A 113 -3.53 0.92 -10.37
CA LEU A 113 -2.19 0.80 -9.79
C LEU A 113 -2.24 0.71 -8.26
N SER A 114 -3.07 1.52 -7.61
CA SER A 114 -3.23 1.50 -6.16
C SER A 114 -3.79 0.17 -5.66
N LEU A 115 -4.80 -0.38 -6.33
CA LEU A 115 -5.38 -1.67 -5.93
C LEU A 115 -4.44 -2.82 -6.23
N VAL A 116 -3.83 -2.86 -7.42
CA VAL A 116 -2.99 -3.99 -7.84
C VAL A 116 -1.64 -3.94 -7.14
N VAL A 117 -0.91 -2.85 -7.30
CA VAL A 117 0.46 -2.69 -6.79
C VAL A 117 0.45 -2.30 -5.31
N GLY A 118 -0.47 -1.43 -4.91
CA GLY A 118 -0.54 -0.92 -3.55
C GLY A 118 -1.31 -1.79 -2.57
N GLU A 119 -1.96 -2.88 -2.99
CA GLU A 119 -2.73 -3.72 -2.08
C GLU A 119 -2.73 -5.21 -2.44
N LEU A 120 -3.27 -5.60 -3.59
CA LEU A 120 -3.49 -7.00 -3.98
C LEU A 120 -2.20 -7.81 -4.11
N VAL A 121 -1.21 -7.29 -4.84
CA VAL A 121 0.08 -7.96 -5.03
C VAL A 121 0.82 -8.10 -3.69
N PRO A 122 0.98 -7.03 -2.89
CA PRO A 122 1.60 -7.13 -1.58
C PRO A 122 0.87 -8.09 -0.64
N LYS A 123 -0.46 -8.08 -0.59
CA LYS A 123 -1.25 -9.03 0.22
C LYS A 123 -1.05 -10.47 -0.23
N ARG A 124 -0.97 -10.74 -1.53
CA ARG A 124 -0.64 -12.08 -2.03
C ARG A 124 0.75 -12.54 -1.62
N LEU A 125 1.75 -11.65 -1.69
CA LEU A 125 3.11 -11.95 -1.22
C LEU A 125 3.12 -12.23 0.28
N ALA A 126 2.36 -11.45 1.06
CA ALA A 126 2.18 -11.61 2.49
C ALA A 126 1.63 -12.99 2.85
N ILE A 127 0.56 -13.44 2.18
CA ILE A 127 -0.06 -14.74 2.47
C ILE A 127 0.89 -15.91 2.17
N ASN A 128 1.69 -15.80 1.11
CA ASN A 128 2.62 -16.87 0.72
C ASN A 128 3.85 -16.99 1.64
N ASN A 129 4.28 -15.88 2.26
CA ASN A 129 5.46 -15.84 3.13
C ASN A 129 5.16 -15.12 4.46
N ALA A 130 4.02 -15.45 5.06
CA ALA A 130 3.45 -14.70 6.18
C ALA A 130 4.39 -14.61 7.37
N GLU A 131 5.01 -15.71 7.79
CA GLU A 131 5.90 -15.71 8.96
C GLU A 131 7.17 -14.88 8.74
N THR A 132 7.76 -14.96 7.54
CA THR A 132 8.99 -14.22 7.23
C THR A 132 8.73 -12.74 7.11
N ILE A 133 7.63 -12.36 6.44
CA ILE A 133 7.26 -10.96 6.32
C ILE A 133 6.87 -10.41 7.70
N ALA A 134 6.04 -11.12 8.47
CA ALA A 134 5.69 -10.72 9.83
C ALA A 134 6.93 -10.50 10.71
N ALA A 135 7.90 -11.43 10.68
CA ALA A 135 9.16 -11.30 11.41
C ALA A 135 10.00 -10.09 10.96
N LEU A 136 9.94 -9.73 9.68
CA LEU A 136 10.67 -8.58 9.13
C LEU A 136 10.04 -7.25 9.55
N VAL A 137 8.71 -7.15 9.57
CA VAL A 137 8.01 -5.88 9.86
C VAL A 137 7.71 -5.66 11.35
N ALA A 138 7.74 -6.71 12.17
CA ALA A 138 7.46 -6.61 13.60
C ALA A 138 8.42 -5.73 14.43
N PRO A 139 9.76 -5.76 14.21
CA PRO A 139 10.71 -4.99 15.03
C PRO A 139 10.46 -3.48 15.10
N PRO A 140 10.23 -2.75 13.98
CA PRO A 140 9.98 -1.30 14.05
C PRO A 140 8.66 -0.93 14.72
N MET A 141 7.77 -1.90 14.97
CA MET A 141 6.43 -1.66 15.55
C MET A 141 6.34 -2.05 17.03
N GLN A 142 7.37 -2.70 17.57
CA GLN A 142 7.53 -2.96 18.99
C GLN A 142 8.27 -1.85 19.75
N MET A 143 9.00 -0.97 19.04
CA MET A 143 9.68 0.18 19.63
C MET A 143 8.71 1.26 20.11
#